data_AF-A0A967WXX7-F1
#
_entry.id   AF-A0A967WXX7-F1
#
_cell.length_a   1.000
_cell.length_b   1.000
_cell.length_c   1.000
_cell.angle_alpha   90.00
_cell.angle_beta   90.00
_cell.angle_gamma   90.00
#
_symmetry.space_group_name_H-M   'P 1'
#
loop_
_entity.id
_entity.type
_entity.pdbx_description
1 polymer ?
#
loop_
_entity_poly.entity_id
_entity_poly.type
_entity_poly.pdbx_seq_one_letter_code
_entity_poly.pdbx_strand_id
1 'polypeptide(L)' 'MDTGLLSYGTSVPRHRIEAAEIWKVWKNLAEQFFDTLSIGERAVLGPEEDTLTLATAAAEQALERAGV' A
#
# COMPACT_ATOMS: atom_id res chain seq x y z
N MET A 1 26.16 4.14 22.91
CA MET A 1 25.61 4.93 21.80
C MET A 1 24.40 4.15 21.35
N ASP A 2 23.21 4.65 21.63
CA ASP A 2 21.99 3.90 21.35
C ASP A 2 21.67 4.04 19.86
N THR A 3 21.35 2.92 19.20
CA THR A 3 21.06 2.86 17.76
C THR A 3 19.67 2.28 17.57
N GLY A 4 18.87 2.92 16.72
CA GLY A 4 17.49 2.50 16.44
C GLY A 4 16.86 3.29 15.30
N LEU A 5 15.61 2.95 14.99
CA LEU A 5 14.79 3.68 14.01
C LEU A 5 14.21 4.93 14.69
N LEU A 6 14.55 6.11 14.18
CA LEU A 6 14.05 7.39 14.71
C LEU A 6 12.65 7.73 14.19
N SER A 7 12.41 7.51 12.89
CA SER A 7 11.14 7.80 12.25
C SER A 7 10.88 6.87 11.05
N TYR A 8 9.66 6.93 10.53
CA TYR A 8 9.27 6.30 9.28
C TYR A 8 8.18 7.14 8.59
N GLY A 9 8.08 6.98 7.28
CA GLY A 9 7.01 7.55 6.48
C GLY A 9 6.43 6.52 5.54
N THR A 10 5.27 6.85 4.99
CA THR A 10 4.45 5.93 4.21
C THR A 10 3.77 6.68 3.09
N SER A 11 3.75 6.08 1.90
CA SER A 11 2.94 6.52 0.77
C SER A 11 2.28 5.28 0.16
N VAL A 12 0.98 5.36 -0.09
CA VAL A 12 0.16 4.24 -0.55
C VAL A 12 -0.64 4.70 -1.76
N PRO A 13 -0.75 3.88 -2.82
CA PRO A 13 -1.51 4.26 -4.00
C PRO A 13 -2.94 4.68 -3.66
N ARG A 14 -3.42 5.74 -4.31
CA ARG A 14 -4.76 6.28 -4.06
C ARG A 14 -5.87 5.35 -4.54
N HIS A 15 -5.66 4.69 -5.67
CA HIS A 15 -6.71 3.89 -6.32
C HIS A 15 -6.75 2.46 -5.78
N ARG A 16 -7.94 1.88 -5.75
CA ARG A 16 -8.17 0.51 -5.30
C ARG A 16 -9.21 -0.19 -6.16
N ILE A 17 -9.10 -1.52 -6.20
CA ILE A 17 -10.08 -2.41 -6.81
C ILE A 17 -10.54 -3.41 -5.76
N GLU A 18 -11.85 -3.64 -5.69
CA GLU A 18 -12.43 -4.63 -4.78
C GLU A 18 -11.95 -6.03 -5.14
N ALA A 19 -11.65 -6.85 -4.13
CA ALA A 19 -11.22 -8.23 -4.34
C ALA A 19 -12.29 -9.04 -5.08
N ALA A 20 -13.57 -8.75 -4.82
CA ALA A 20 -14.72 -9.35 -5.50
C ALA A 20 -14.75 -9.04 -7.01
N GLU A 21 -14.35 -7.84 -7.44
CA GLU A 21 -14.28 -7.48 -8.86
C GLU A 21 -13.18 -8.24 -9.58
N ILE A 22 -12.00 -8.37 -8.97
CA ILE A 22 -10.92 -9.22 -9.49
C ILE A 22 -11.41 -10.67 -9.62
N TRP A 23 -12.09 -11.18 -8.59
CA TRP A 23 -12.58 -12.55 -8.57
C TRP A 23 -13.63 -12.83 -9.64
N LYS A 24 -14.56 -11.91 -9.90
CA LYS A 24 -15.58 -12.06 -10.95
C LYS A 24 -14.95 -12.36 -12.32
N VAL A 25 -13.79 -11.78 -12.60
CA VAL A 25 -13.04 -11.98 -13.84
C VAL A 25 -12.24 -13.29 -13.84
N TRP A 26 -11.57 -13.63 -12.73
CA TRP A 26 -10.60 -14.74 -12.71
C TRP A 26 -11.17 -16.07 -12.19
N LYS A 27 -12.10 -16.04 -11.22
CA LYS A 27 -12.75 -17.21 -10.59
C LYS A 27 -11.76 -18.32 -10.18
N ASN A 28 -10.55 -17.93 -9.79
CA ASN A 28 -9.42 -18.82 -9.53
C ASN A 28 -9.22 -19.13 -8.04
N LEU A 29 -10.15 -18.73 -7.18
CA LEU A 29 -10.10 -18.87 -5.73
C LEU A 29 -11.51 -19.13 -5.19
N ALA A 30 -11.63 -19.85 -4.07
CA ALA A 30 -12.91 -19.97 -3.38
C ALA A 30 -13.26 -18.68 -2.61
N GLU A 31 -14.53 -18.27 -2.60
CA GLU A 31 -14.97 -17.00 -1.98
C GLU A 31 -14.63 -16.92 -0.48
N GLN A 32 -14.62 -18.04 0.24
CA GLN A 32 -14.24 -18.12 1.66
C GLN A 32 -12.82 -17.62 1.95
N PHE A 33 -11.95 -17.54 0.94
CA PHE A 33 -10.60 -17.01 1.12
C PHE A 33 -10.57 -15.49 1.30
N PHE A 34 -11.58 -14.74 0.87
CA PHE A 34 -11.62 -13.29 1.14
C PHE A 34 -11.67 -13.02 2.64
N ASP A 35 -12.50 -13.76 3.36
CA ASP A 35 -12.61 -13.67 4.82
C ASP A 35 -11.37 -14.27 5.49
N THR A 36 -10.93 -15.45 5.05
CA THR A 36 -9.77 -16.15 5.64
C THR A 36 -8.48 -15.34 5.53
N LEU A 37 -8.28 -14.64 4.41
CA LEU A 37 -7.09 -13.79 4.19
C LEU A 37 -7.31 -12.34 4.63
N SER A 38 -8.54 -11.97 5.03
CA SER A 38 -8.93 -10.60 5.37
C SER A 38 -8.59 -9.59 4.26
N ILE A 39 -8.84 -9.98 3.00
CA ILE A 39 -8.57 -9.14 1.82
C ILE A 39 -9.89 -8.61 1.25
N GLY A 40 -10.20 -7.35 1.53
CA GLY A 40 -11.35 -6.66 0.92
C GLY A 40 -11.04 -6.02 -0.43
N GLU A 41 -9.81 -5.56 -0.62
CA GLU A 41 -9.41 -4.77 -1.79
C GLU A 41 -7.90 -4.84 -2.05
N ARG A 42 -7.48 -4.41 -3.24
CA ARG A 42 -6.08 -4.28 -3.62
C ARG A 42 -5.79 -2.88 -4.15
N ALA A 43 -4.63 -2.34 -3.77
CA ALA A 43 -4.12 -1.08 -4.31
C ALA A 43 -3.80 -1.20 -5.82
N VAL A 44 -4.09 -0.14 -6.57
CA VAL A 44 -3.78 0.02 -7.99
C VAL A 44 -3.04 1.34 -8.16
N LEU A 45 -1.92 1.32 -8.88
CA LEU A 45 -1.17 2.54 -9.18
C LEU A 45 -1.95 3.42 -10.15
N GLY A 46 -2.04 4.71 -9.83
CA GLY A 46 -2.43 5.73 -10.80
C GLY A 46 -1.32 5.95 -11.85
N PRO A 47 -1.64 6.61 -12.98
CA PRO A 47 -0.64 6.90 -14.02
C PRO A 47 0.55 7.73 -13.53
N GLU A 48 0.34 8.56 -12.52
CA GLU A 48 1.35 9.43 -11.90
C GLU A 48 2.06 8.77 -10.70
N GLU A 49 1.71 7.53 -10.34
CA GLU A 49 2.28 6.82 -9.20
C GLU A 49 3.25 5.74 -9.67
N ASP A 50 4.52 5.87 -9.27
CA ASP A 50 5.54 4.85 -9.47
C ASP A 50 6.40 4.64 -8.21
N THR A 51 7.38 3.75 -8.29
CA THR A 51 8.27 3.44 -7.17
C THR A 51 8.99 4.69 -6.65
N LEU A 52 9.47 5.57 -7.52
CA LEU A 52 10.23 6.76 -7.12
C LEU A 52 9.31 7.78 -6.44
N THR A 53 8.11 7.97 -6.98
CA THR A 53 7.10 8.89 -6.46
C THR A 53 6.67 8.46 -5.06
N LEU A 54 6.31 7.19 -4.87
CA LEU A 54 5.89 6.68 -3.56
C LEU A 54 7.05 6.67 -2.54
N ALA A 55 8.27 6.30 -2.96
CA ALA A 55 9.43 6.30 -2.08
C ALA A 55 9.81 7.71 -1.63
N THR A 56 9.79 8.69 -2.54
CA THR A 56 10.12 10.08 -2.22
C THR A 56 9.10 10.68 -1.27
N ALA A 57 7.80 10.49 -1.54
CA ALA A 57 6.73 10.95 -0.63
C ALA A 57 6.82 10.31 0.76
N ALA A 58 7.15 9.02 0.85
CA ALA A 58 7.37 8.34 2.12
C ALA A 58 8.62 8.88 2.85
N ALA A 59 9.70 9.18 2.13
CA ALA A 59 10.91 9.76 2.72
C ALA A 59 10.69 11.18 3.24
N GLU A 60 10.00 12.04 2.47
CA GLU A 60 9.62 13.39 2.89
C GLU A 60 8.79 13.35 4.18
N GLN A 61 7.79 12.47 4.26
CA GLN A 61 7.00 12.29 5.47
C GLN A 61 7.85 11.79 6.66
N ALA A 62 8.85 10.93 6.41
CA ALA A 62 9.73 10.44 7.47
C ALA A 62 10.63 11.55 8.05
N LEU A 63 11.15 12.42 7.18
CA LEU A 63 11.99 13.56 7.56
C LEU A 63 11.18 14.61 8.32
N GLU A 64 10.00 14.96 7.81
CA GLU A 64 9.07 15.90 8.48
C GLU A 64 8.70 15.40 9.89
N ARG A 65 8.36 14.11 10.03
CA ARG A 65 8.06 13.49 11.33
C ARG A 65 9.27 13.47 12.28
N ALA A 66 10.49 13.38 11.75
CA ALA A 66 11.71 13.44 12.53
C ALA A 66 12.15 14.88 12.87
N GLY A 67 11.54 15.90 12.26
CA GLY A 67 11.88 17.30 12.46
C GLY A 67 13.25 17.67 11.89
N VAL A 68 13.63 17.08 10.76
CA VAL A 68 14.92 17.28 10.07
C VAL A 68 14.74 18.02 8.75
#